data_AF-N2B7F8-F1
#
_entry.id   AF-N2B7F8-F1
#
_cell.length_a   1.000
_cell.length_b   1.000
_cell.length_c   1.000
_cell.angle_alpha   90.00
_cell.angle_beta   90.00
_cell.angle_gamma   90.00
#
_symmetry.space_group_name_H-M   'P 1'
#
loop_
_entity.id
_entity.type
_entity.pdbx_description
1 polymer ?
#
loop_
_entity_poly.entity_id
_entity_poly.type
_entity_poly.pdbx_seq_one_letter_code
_entity_poly.pdbx_strand_id
1 'polypeptide(L)' 'MRGDATCFKAVYIVCGYTDLRAGMDRLAALVEAQTGNQPYIKDTLYLFCGRRTDRIKGLVWEGDGWLLLYKRLSVRTN' A
#
# COMPACT_ATOMS: atom_id res chain seq x y z
N MET A 1 -6.63 -7.22 -13.30
CA MET A 1 -5.35 -6.47 -13.28
C MET A 1 -4.44 -7.01 -14.36
N ARG A 2 -4.17 -6.22 -15.42
CA ARG A 2 -3.04 -6.52 -16.31
C ARG A 2 -1.76 -6.34 -15.47
N GLY A 3 -0.78 -7.21 -15.64
CA GLY A 3 0.42 -7.29 -14.79
C GLY A 3 1.45 -6.17 -15.01
N ASP A 4 1.08 -5.07 -15.67
CA ASP A 4 1.92 -3.88 -15.71
C ASP A 4 1.51 -2.93 -14.58
N ALA A 5 2.49 -2.25 -13.99
CA ALA A 5 2.26 -1.25 -12.94
C ALA A 5 1.98 0.14 -13.53
N THR A 6 1.87 0.28 -14.85
CA THR A 6 1.67 1.56 -15.55
C THR A 6 0.28 2.16 -15.31
N CYS A 7 -0.64 1.39 -14.70
CA CYS A 7 -1.94 1.89 -14.30
C CYS A 7 -1.92 2.80 -13.05
N PHE A 8 -0.82 2.85 -12.28
CA PHE A 8 -0.70 3.77 -11.14
C PHE A 8 -0.02 5.07 -11.57
N LYS A 9 -0.64 6.21 -11.22
CA LYS A 9 -0.07 7.54 -11.44
C LYS A 9 1.12 7.82 -10.51
N ALA A 10 1.10 7.24 -9.32
CA ALA A 10 2.17 7.36 -8.34
C ALA A 10 2.26 6.10 -7.48
N VAL A 11 3.48 5.78 -7.03
CA VAL A 11 3.75 4.68 -6.11
C VAL A 11 4.63 5.20 -4.98
N TYR A 12 4.19 5.03 -3.75
CA TYR A 12 4.91 5.43 -2.54
C TYR A 12 5.22 4.23 -1.68
N ILE A 13 6.42 4.21 -1.07
CA ILE A 13 6.76 3.27 0.00
C ILE A 13 6.61 4.03 1.31
N VAL A 14 5.73 3.55 2.17
CA VAL A 14 5.54 4.09 3.52
C VAL A 14 6.65 3.53 4.41
N CYS A 15 7.53 4.43 4.86
CA CYS A 15 8.72 4.08 5.62
C CYS A 15 8.38 3.66 7.07
N GLY A 16 9.19 2.74 7.60
CA GLY A 16 8.99 2.17 8.93
C GLY A 16 8.11 0.91 8.94
N TYR A 17 7.96 0.29 10.11
CA TYR A 17 7.15 -0.91 10.27
C TYR A 17 5.68 -0.58 10.42
N THR A 18 4.84 -1.12 9.53
CA THR A 18 3.39 -1.05 9.62
C THR A 18 2.81 -2.36 10.12
N ASP A 19 1.85 -2.29 11.03
CA ASP A 19 1.03 -3.45 11.39
C ASP A 19 0.15 -3.83 10.19
N LEU A 20 0.56 -4.85 9.43
CA LEU A 20 -0.15 -5.29 8.24
C LEU A 20 -1.53 -5.93 8.53
N ARG A 21 -1.94 -6.06 9.79
CA ARG A 21 -3.31 -6.43 10.19
C ARG A 21 -4.29 -5.25 10.10
N ALA A 22 -3.79 -4.01 10.05
CA ALA A 22 -4.61 -2.81 9.92
C ALA A 22 -5.49 -2.82 8.65
N GLY A 23 -6.75 -2.41 8.80
CA GLY A 23 -7.70 -2.20 7.69
C GLY A 23 -7.43 -0.91 6.91
N MET A 24 -8.25 -0.64 5.90
CA MET A 24 -8.08 0.49 4.98
C MET A 24 -8.03 1.85 5.71
N ASP A 25 -9.00 2.13 6.59
CA ASP A 25 -9.09 3.42 7.29
C ASP A 25 -7.85 3.72 8.15
N ARG A 26 -7.36 2.71 8.87
CA ARG A 26 -6.16 2.85 9.71
C ARG A 26 -4.90 3.06 8.86
N LEU A 27 -4.82 2.43 7.69
CA LEU A 27 -3.70 2.62 6.76
C LEU A 27 -3.75 4.00 6.10
N ALA A 28 -4.95 4.47 5.70
CA ALA A 28 -5.16 5.82 5.17
C ALA A 28 -4.76 6.88 6.21
N ALA A 29 -5.23 6.75 7.46
CA ALA A 29 -4.87 7.65 8.55
C ALA A 29 -3.35 7.69 8.81
N LEU A 30 -2.65 6.56 8.60
CA LEU A 30 -1.20 6.51 8.74
C LEU A 30 -0.48 7.28 7.62
N VAL A 31 -0.97 7.20 6.39
CA VAL A 31 -0.45 8.02 5.27
C VAL A 31 -0.69 9.50 5.52
N GLU A 32 -1.89 9.85 5.97
CA GLU A 32 -2.23 11.24 6.31
C GLU A 32 -1.33 11.79 7.42
N ALA A 33 -1.13 11.02 8.50
CA ALA A 33 -0.27 11.41 9.60
C ALA A 33 1.20 11.61 9.18
N GLN A 34 1.71 10.85 8.21
CA GLN A 34 3.10 10.97 7.75
C GLN A 34 3.30 12.09 6.72
N THR A 35 2.29 12.35 5.89
CA THR A 35 2.41 13.29 4.77
C THR A 35 1.79 14.66 5.04
N GLY A 36 0.94 14.77 6.07
CA GLY A 36 0.12 15.96 6.33
C GLY A 36 -0.96 16.22 5.28
N ASN A 37 -1.19 15.28 4.36
CA ASN A 37 -2.12 15.42 3.25
C ASN A 37 -3.09 14.23 3.20
N GLN A 38 -4.30 14.46 2.71
CA GLN A 38 -5.28 13.40 2.55
C GLN A 38 -4.86 12.38 1.47
N PRO A 39 -5.00 11.06 1.72
CA PRO A 39 -4.49 10.02 0.84
C PRO A 39 -5.41 9.65 -0.35
N TYR A 40 -6.53 10.37 -0.55
CA TYR A 40 -7.56 10.07 -1.56
C TYR A 40 -7.15 10.54 -2.97
N ILE A 41 -5.93 10.20 -3.40
CA ILE A 41 -5.41 10.57 -4.72
C ILE A 41 -5.65 9.40 -5.67
N LYS A 42 -6.50 9.60 -6.67
CA LYS A 42 -6.89 8.57 -7.63
C LYS A 42 -5.66 7.95 -8.32
N ASP A 43 -5.64 6.63 -8.40
CA ASP A 43 -4.59 5.80 -9.02
C ASP A 43 -3.23 5.90 -8.31
N THR A 44 -3.20 6.23 -7.02
CA THR A 44 -1.98 6.26 -6.20
C THR A 44 -1.88 5.02 -5.33
N LEU A 45 -0.74 4.31 -5.41
CA LEU A 45 -0.46 3.12 -4.61
C LEU A 45 0.47 3.43 -3.44
N TYR A 46 -0.01 3.22 -2.22
CA TYR A 46 0.80 3.25 -1.01
C TYR A 46 1.18 1.83 -0.59
N LEU A 47 2.48 1.54 -0.53
CA LEU A 47 3.03 0.25 -0.12
C LEU A 47 3.48 0.29 1.33
N PHE A 48 3.08 -0.72 2.09
CA PHE A 48 3.40 -0.89 3.50
C PHE A 48 4.16 -2.21 3.72
N CYS A 49 5.22 -2.12 4.51
CA CYS A 49 6.00 -3.27 4.95
C CYS A 49 5.80 -3.50 6.45
N GLY A 50 5.62 -4.76 6.82
CA GLY A 50 5.64 -5.17 8.22
C GLY A 50 7.05 -5.56 8.66
N ARG A 51 7.16 -6.17 9.84
CA ARG A 51 8.43 -6.75 10.31
C ARG A 51 8.87 -7.98 9.52
N ARG A 52 7.95 -8.64 8.82
CA ARG A 52 8.24 -9.79 7.97
C ARG A 52 8.56 -9.31 6.56
N THR A 53 9.68 -9.75 6.01
CA THR A 53 10.16 -9.40 4.67
C THR A 53 9.43 -10.14 3.55
N ASP A 54 8.60 -11.15 3.89
CA ASP A 54 7.86 -11.95 2.91
C ASP A 54 6.48 -11.37 2.55
N ARG A 55 6.12 -10.18 3.06
CA ARG A 55 4.76 -9.63 2.94
C ARG A 55 4.78 -8.13 2.65
N ILE A 56 4.03 -7.73 1.64
CA ILE A 56 3.79 -6.33 1.29
C ILE A 56 2.27 -6.12 1.21
N LYS A 57 1.80 -5.01 1.77
CA LYS A 57 0.40 -4.59 1.65
C LYS A 57 0.34 -3.31 0.82
N GLY A 58 -0.67 -3.17 -0.03
CA GLY A 58 -0.89 -1.99 -0.86
C GLY A 58 -2.26 -1.38 -0.57
N LEU A 59 -2.37 -0.06 -0.54
CA LEU A 59 -3.63 0.67 -0.48
C LEU A 59 -3.72 1.61 -1.69
N VAL A 60 -4.86 1.59 -2.39
CA VAL A 60 -5.11 2.41 -3.58
C VAL A 60 -6.50 3.04 -3.50
N TRP A 61 -6.61 4.33 -3.82
CA TRP A 61 -7.90 4.99 -4.06
C TRP A 61 -8.21 4.99 -5.56
N GLU A 62 -9.34 4.42 -5.98
CA GLU A 62 -9.72 4.33 -7.41
C GLU A 62 -10.67 5.47 -7.86
N GLY A 63 -11.08 6.31 -6.90
CA GLY A 63 -12.01 7.44 -7.09
C GLY A 63 -13.39 7.20 -6.48
N ASP A 64 -13.82 5.94 -6.42
CA ASP A 64 -15.10 5.47 -5.87
C ASP A 64 -14.94 4.61 -4.61
N GLY A 65 -13.74 4.10 -4.35
CA GLY A 65 -13.45 3.27 -3.19
C GLY A 65 -11.98 2.97 -2.98
N TRP A 66 -11.72 2.32 -1.84
CA TRP A 66 -10.42 1.79 -1.49
C TRP A 66 -10.24 0.36 -2.01
N LEU A 67 -9.11 0.12 -2.67
CA LEU A 67 -8.62 -1.20 -2.98
C LEU A 67 -7.45 -1.56 -2.06
N LEU A 68 -7.49 -2.77 -1.50
CA LEU A 68 -6.46 -3.30 -0.62
C LEU A 68 -5.77 -4.51 -1.25
N LEU A 69 -4.48 -4.38 -1.50
CA LEU A 69 -3.64 -5.43 -2.06
C LEU A 69 -2.84 -6.11 -0.94
N TYR A 70 -2.70 -7.42 -1.05
CA TYR A 70 -1.85 -8.19 -0.15
C TYR A 70 -1.01 -9.17 -0.96
N LYS A 71 0.30 -8.95 -0.99
CA LYS A 71 1.24 -9.83 -1.68
C LYS A 71 2.12 -10.53 -0.66
N ARG A 72 2.05 -11.86 -0.66
CA ARG A 72 3.09 -12.70 -0.05
C ARG A 72 4.13 -13.04 -1.10
N LEU A 73 5.38 -12.72 -0.81
CA LEU A 73 6.53 -13.04 -1.64
C LEU A 73 6.96 -14.47 -1.34
N SER A 74 7.28 -15.23 -2.39
CA SER A 74 8.01 -16.49 -2.22
C SER A 74 9.44 -16.17 -1.81
N VAL A 75 9.92 -16.78 -0.73
CA VAL A 75 11.34 -16.77 -0.44
C VAL A 75 12.01 -17.62 -1.51
N ARG A 76 12.91 -17.03 -2.29
CA ARG A 76 13.75 -17.78 -3.21
C ARG A 76 14.83 -18.44 -2.38
N THR A 77 14.68 -19.74 -2.12
CA THR A 77 15.77 -20.57 -1.65
C THR A 77 16.75 -20.69 -2.82
N ASN A 78 18.01 -20.31 -2.62
CA ASN A 78 19.08 -20.61 -3.58
C ASN A 78 19.32 -22.12 -3.67
#